data_AF-A7RMC6-F1
#
_entry.id   AF-A7RMC6-F1
#
_cell.length_a   1.000
_cell.length_b   1.000
_cell.length_c   1.000
_cell.angle_alpha   90.00
_cell.angle_beta   90.00
_cell.angle_gamma   90.00
#
_symmetry.space_group_name_H-M   'P 1'
#
loop_
_entity.id
_entity.type
_entity.pdbx_description
1 polymer ?
#
loop_
_entity_poly.entity_id
_entity_poly.type
_entity_poly.pdbx_seq_one_letter_code
_entity_poly.pdbx_strand_id
1 'polypeptide(L)'
;KDLTHEASIIIANVDDEESLNRMCSRTKIVLNCVGPYRFYGEPVVKAAVENGCHHLDVSGEPEFLETMQLKYNDLAKQKGVHVIGACGFDSIPADMGVAFATEQFPGNLCHLETYMSMHSGPKGFVGHYGTYHSIIYGVASNFEGNLKKYPKVFSLGLFSHEGPTKEQMEQASFSLLMYGSGYGKKTADLE
;
A
#
# COMPACT_ATOMS: atom_id res chain seq x y z
N LYS A 1 -20.47 11.36 2.78
CA LYS A 1 -21.55 10.42 3.12
C LYS A 1 -21.00 9.56 4.25
N ASP A 2 -21.55 9.70 5.46
CA ASP A 2 -21.06 9.00 6.64
C ASP A 2 -21.28 7.49 6.44
N LEU A 3 -20.20 6.71 6.41
CA LEU A 3 -20.24 5.25 6.21
C LEU A 3 -20.49 4.49 7.52
N THR A 4 -20.75 5.21 8.63
CA THR A 4 -20.97 4.63 9.97
C THR A 4 -22.30 3.86 10.10
N HIS A 5 -23.16 3.87 9.09
CA HIS A 5 -24.40 3.09 9.08
C HIS A 5 -24.26 1.79 8.27
N GLU A 6 -24.16 0.67 9.00
CA GLU A 6 -24.42 -0.73 8.62
C GLU A 6 -23.59 -1.35 7.47
N ALA A 7 -22.27 -1.36 7.60
CA ALA A 7 -21.47 -2.32 6.86
C ALA A 7 -21.76 -3.75 7.36
N SER A 8 -22.21 -4.64 6.47
CA SER A 8 -22.37 -6.06 6.79
C SER A 8 -21.01 -6.69 7.09
N ILE A 9 -20.91 -7.42 8.20
CA ILE A 9 -19.67 -8.09 8.61
C ILE A 9 -19.63 -9.49 7.99
N ILE A 10 -18.52 -9.81 7.31
CA ILE A 10 -18.20 -11.15 6.84
C ILE A 10 -16.97 -11.61 7.62
N ILE A 11 -17.07 -12.80 8.22
CA ILE A 11 -15.92 -13.43 8.87
C ILE A 11 -15.16 -14.23 7.81
N ALA A 12 -13.92 -13.83 7.55
CA ALA A 12 -12.99 -14.51 6.67
C ALA A 12 -11.66 -14.67 7.42
N ASN A 13 -11.17 -15.90 7.50
CA ASN A 13 -9.91 -16.23 8.15
C ASN A 13 -8.86 -16.53 7.07
N VAL A 14 -7.69 -15.89 7.16
CA VAL A 14 -6.59 -16.07 6.21
C VAL A 14 -6.03 -17.49 6.20
N ASP A 15 -6.24 -18.25 7.30
CA ASP A 15 -5.86 -19.66 7.41
C ASP A 15 -6.94 -20.63 6.88
N ASP A 16 -8.12 -20.13 6.48
CA ASP A 16 -9.23 -20.91 5.94
C ASP A 16 -9.55 -20.47 4.50
N GLU A 17 -9.04 -21.25 3.54
CA GLU A 17 -9.23 -21.03 2.11
C GLU A 17 -10.72 -20.98 1.70
N GLU A 18 -11.57 -21.80 2.31
CA GLU A 18 -13.00 -21.81 1.97
C GLU A 18 -13.66 -20.50 2.44
N SER A 19 -13.25 -19.96 3.59
CA SER A 19 -13.75 -18.68 4.07
C SER A 19 -13.38 -17.52 3.16
N LEU A 20 -12.15 -17.49 2.63
CA LEU A 20 -11.70 -16.50 1.68
C LEU A 20 -12.44 -16.63 0.35
N ASN A 21 -12.64 -17.86 -0.15
CA ASN A 21 -13.38 -18.11 -1.38
C ASN A 21 -14.85 -17.68 -1.27
N ARG A 22 -15.52 -17.95 -0.13
CA ARG A 22 -16.89 -17.47 0.13
C ARG A 22 -16.97 -15.95 0.17
N MET A 23 -15.95 -15.27 0.73
CA MET A 23 -15.87 -13.81 0.74
C MET A 23 -15.64 -13.24 -0.67
N CYS A 24 -14.64 -13.77 -1.39
CA CYS A 24 -14.23 -13.26 -2.70
C CYS A 24 -15.28 -13.52 -3.79
N SER A 25 -15.95 -14.67 -3.78
CA SER A 25 -16.98 -15.00 -4.79
C SER A 25 -18.20 -14.07 -4.79
N ARG A 26 -18.42 -13.33 -3.71
CA ARG A 26 -19.51 -12.34 -3.58
C ARG A 26 -19.02 -10.89 -3.55
N THR A 27 -17.74 -10.67 -3.80
CA THR A 27 -17.09 -9.37 -3.68
C THR A 27 -16.52 -8.97 -5.04
N LYS A 28 -16.66 -7.69 -5.40
CA LYS A 28 -16.06 -7.17 -6.64
C LYS A 28 -14.60 -6.77 -6.45
N ILE A 29 -14.29 -6.16 -5.30
CA ILE A 29 -12.98 -5.62 -4.96
C ILE A 29 -12.70 -5.93 -3.49
N VAL A 30 -11.57 -6.55 -3.20
CA VAL A 30 -11.02 -6.69 -1.85
C VAL A 30 -9.96 -5.62 -1.64
N LEU A 31 -10.16 -4.79 -0.62
CA LEU A 31 -9.14 -3.87 -0.10
C LEU A 31 -8.48 -4.57 1.10
N ASN A 32 -7.34 -5.20 0.87
CA ASN A 32 -6.60 -5.92 1.89
C ASN A 32 -5.74 -4.96 2.71
N CYS A 33 -6.07 -4.80 3.98
CA CYS A 33 -5.32 -4.00 4.95
C CYS A 33 -4.64 -4.88 6.02
N VAL A 34 -4.51 -6.19 5.78
CA VAL A 34 -4.00 -7.16 6.75
C VAL A 34 -2.58 -7.55 6.38
N GLY A 35 -1.62 -6.98 7.12
CA GLY A 35 -0.21 -7.39 7.09
C GLY A 35 0.21 -8.15 8.37
N PRO A 36 1.44 -8.70 8.41
CA PRO A 36 2.47 -8.63 7.37
C PRO A 36 2.14 -9.48 6.14
N TYR A 37 2.28 -8.90 4.96
CA TYR A 37 1.76 -9.47 3.71
C TYR A 37 2.54 -10.70 3.26
N ARG A 38 3.84 -10.80 3.57
CA ARG A 38 4.64 -12.01 3.35
C ARG A 38 3.99 -13.26 3.94
N PHE A 39 3.31 -13.15 5.08
CA PHE A 39 2.70 -14.30 5.76
C PHE A 39 1.22 -14.47 5.43
N TYR A 40 0.48 -13.37 5.32
CA TYR A 40 -0.98 -13.41 5.26
C TYR A 40 -1.57 -12.92 3.94
N GLY A 41 -0.77 -12.34 3.04
CA GLY A 41 -1.25 -11.70 1.82
C GLY A 41 -1.59 -12.68 0.70
N GLU A 42 -0.74 -13.69 0.47
CA GLU A 42 -0.91 -14.61 -0.68
C GLU A 42 -2.25 -15.36 -0.68
N PRO A 43 -2.76 -15.90 0.46
CA PRO A 43 -4.07 -16.54 0.48
C PRO A 43 -5.20 -15.64 -0.03
N VAL A 44 -5.15 -14.34 0.29
CA VAL A 44 -6.17 -13.37 -0.11
C VAL A 44 -6.07 -13.06 -1.61
N VAL A 45 -4.85 -12.88 -2.14
CA VAL A 45 -4.61 -12.68 -3.58
C VAL A 45 -5.09 -13.90 -4.38
N LYS A 46 -4.71 -15.10 -3.95
CA LYS A 46 -5.14 -16.37 -4.57
C LYS A 46 -6.65 -16.45 -4.67
N ALA A 47 -7.35 -16.31 -3.53
CA ALA A 47 -8.80 -16.39 -3.47
C ALA A 47 -9.46 -15.30 -4.32
N ALA A 48 -8.93 -14.07 -4.32
CA ALA A 48 -9.47 -12.99 -5.13
C ALA A 48 -9.38 -13.33 -6.63
N VAL A 49 -8.20 -13.72 -7.10
CA VAL A 49 -7.95 -14.02 -8.51
C VAL A 49 -8.76 -15.22 -9.00
N GLU A 50 -8.80 -16.32 -8.23
CA GLU A 50 -9.52 -17.53 -8.61
C GLU A 50 -11.03 -17.29 -8.77
N ASN A 51 -11.60 -16.44 -7.91
CA ASN A 51 -13.03 -16.11 -7.87
C ASN A 51 -13.44 -14.92 -8.74
N GLY A 52 -12.51 -14.32 -9.50
CA GLY A 52 -12.86 -13.17 -10.36
C GLY A 52 -13.08 -11.86 -9.59
N CYS A 53 -12.43 -11.73 -8.43
CA CYS A 53 -12.46 -10.53 -7.60
C CYS A 53 -11.17 -9.70 -7.80
N HIS A 54 -11.28 -8.38 -7.90
CA HIS A 54 -10.11 -7.51 -7.91
C HIS A 54 -9.49 -7.43 -6.51
N HIS A 55 -8.17 -7.30 -6.45
CA HIS A 55 -7.43 -7.19 -5.20
C HIS A 55 -6.61 -5.90 -5.18
N LEU A 56 -6.72 -5.15 -4.10
CA LEU A 56 -5.83 -4.04 -3.79
C LEU A 56 -5.27 -4.21 -2.37
N ASP A 57 -4.04 -3.79 -2.15
CA ASP A 57 -3.45 -3.75 -0.81
C ASP A 57 -2.63 -2.48 -0.58
N VAL A 58 -2.26 -2.25 0.68
CA VAL A 58 -1.35 -1.16 1.09
C VAL A 58 0.05 -1.68 1.41
N SER A 59 0.45 -2.81 0.81
CA SER A 59 1.73 -3.46 1.10
C SER A 59 2.92 -2.62 0.60
N GLY A 60 3.94 -2.49 1.45
CA GLY A 60 5.25 -1.96 1.09
C GLY A 60 6.34 -3.03 1.08
N GLU A 61 5.97 -4.32 1.04
CA GLU A 61 6.90 -5.46 1.15
C GLU A 61 7.34 -5.93 -0.25
N PRO A 62 8.58 -5.65 -0.71
CA PRO A 62 8.96 -5.86 -2.12
C PRO A 62 8.87 -7.31 -2.58
N GLU A 63 9.35 -8.26 -1.77
CA GLU A 63 9.30 -9.68 -2.11
C GLU A 63 7.84 -10.16 -2.28
N PHE A 64 6.92 -9.70 -1.43
CA PHE A 64 5.51 -10.05 -1.56
C PHE A 64 4.95 -9.51 -2.87
N LEU A 65 5.16 -8.22 -3.16
CA LEU A 65 4.67 -7.57 -4.38
C LEU A 65 5.17 -8.27 -5.65
N GLU A 66 6.48 -8.52 -5.73
CA GLU A 66 7.11 -9.23 -6.86
C GLU A 66 6.60 -10.67 -6.99
N THR A 67 6.48 -11.39 -5.87
CA THR A 67 6.01 -12.77 -5.87
C THR A 67 4.56 -12.87 -6.34
N MET A 68 3.68 -11.94 -5.92
CA MET A 68 2.28 -11.94 -6.35
C MET A 68 2.18 -11.65 -7.85
N GLN A 69 2.97 -10.71 -8.36
CA GLN A 69 3.05 -10.44 -9.79
C GLN A 69 3.52 -11.67 -10.56
N LEU A 70 4.60 -12.33 -10.13
CA LEU A 70 5.14 -13.52 -10.79
C LEU A 70 4.18 -14.71 -10.80
N LYS A 71 3.48 -14.96 -9.68
CA LYS A 71 2.58 -16.12 -9.54
C LYS A 71 1.22 -15.92 -10.22
N TYR A 72 0.64 -14.72 -10.12
CA TYR A 72 -0.78 -14.51 -10.44
C TYR A 72 -1.04 -13.66 -11.68
N ASN A 73 -0.03 -13.04 -12.31
CA ASN A 73 -0.23 -12.18 -13.49
C ASN A 73 -1.04 -12.87 -14.60
N ASP A 74 -0.68 -14.09 -14.97
CA ASP A 74 -1.30 -14.78 -16.11
C ASP A 74 -2.74 -15.21 -15.81
N LEU A 75 -2.99 -15.71 -14.59
CA LEU A 75 -4.32 -16.08 -14.15
C LEU A 75 -5.21 -14.83 -14.00
N ALA A 76 -4.68 -13.73 -13.48
CA ALA A 76 -5.40 -12.47 -13.35
C ALA A 76 -5.83 -11.92 -14.72
N LYS A 77 -4.92 -11.96 -15.72
CA LYS A 77 -5.24 -11.64 -17.12
C LYS A 77 -6.32 -12.54 -17.70
N GLN A 78 -6.21 -13.85 -17.51
CA GLN A 78 -7.20 -14.82 -17.99
C GLN A 78 -8.59 -14.57 -17.37
N LYS A 79 -8.62 -14.22 -16.08
CA LYS A 79 -9.85 -13.95 -15.31
C LYS A 79 -10.39 -12.54 -15.51
N GLY A 80 -9.64 -11.64 -16.15
CA GLY A 80 -10.02 -10.24 -16.32
C GLY A 80 -10.04 -9.44 -15.01
N VAL A 81 -9.21 -9.83 -14.04
CA VAL A 81 -9.10 -9.14 -12.74
C VAL A 81 -7.80 -8.37 -12.62
N HIS A 82 -7.79 -7.43 -11.67
CA HIS A 82 -6.65 -6.57 -11.39
C HIS A 82 -6.16 -6.89 -9.99
N VAL A 83 -4.85 -7.05 -9.85
CA VAL A 83 -4.14 -7.20 -8.58
C VAL A 83 -3.18 -6.03 -8.49
N ILE A 84 -3.49 -5.07 -7.62
CA ILE A 84 -2.73 -3.81 -7.50
C ILE A 84 -2.20 -3.70 -6.07
N GLY A 85 -0.91 -3.91 -5.90
CA GLY A 85 -0.27 -3.71 -4.61
C GLY A 85 0.09 -2.24 -4.36
N ALA A 86 0.63 -1.95 -3.18
CA ALA A 86 1.21 -0.65 -2.85
C ALA A 86 0.26 0.55 -3.03
N CYS A 87 -1.03 0.39 -2.74
CA CYS A 87 -2.01 1.47 -2.78
C CYS A 87 -1.99 2.32 -1.49
N GLY A 88 -0.81 2.57 -0.94
CA GLY A 88 -0.59 3.26 0.32
C GLY A 88 -0.10 4.71 0.15
N PHE A 89 0.14 5.35 1.29
CA PHE A 89 0.66 6.73 1.37
C PHE A 89 2.03 6.90 0.70
N ASP A 90 2.92 5.91 0.80
CA ASP A 90 4.27 6.03 0.23
C ASP A 90 4.30 5.93 -1.30
N SER A 91 3.19 5.51 -1.92
CA SER A 91 3.13 5.20 -3.36
C SER A 91 2.12 6.07 -4.10
N ILE A 92 0.86 6.13 -3.65
CA ILE A 92 -0.22 6.85 -4.37
C ILE A 92 0.14 8.32 -4.65
N PRO A 93 0.59 9.13 -3.67
CA PRO A 93 0.97 10.51 -3.92
C PRO A 93 2.12 10.66 -4.92
N ALA A 94 3.07 9.72 -4.91
CA ALA A 94 4.19 9.72 -5.85
C ALA A 94 3.71 9.35 -7.27
N ASP A 95 2.93 8.28 -7.42
CA ASP A 95 2.37 7.82 -8.69
C ASP A 95 1.46 8.89 -9.33
N MET A 96 0.54 9.46 -8.53
CA MET A 96 -0.31 10.56 -8.97
C MET A 96 0.51 11.79 -9.33
N GLY A 97 1.58 12.06 -8.58
CA GLY A 97 2.51 13.14 -8.84
C GLY A 97 3.24 13.02 -10.17
N VAL A 98 3.76 11.83 -10.46
CA VAL A 98 4.41 11.52 -11.74
C VAL A 98 3.43 11.62 -12.90
N ALA A 99 2.23 11.05 -12.75
CA ALA A 99 1.18 11.13 -13.78
C ALA A 99 0.80 12.58 -14.07
N PHE A 100 0.51 13.35 -13.01
CA PHE A 100 0.17 14.77 -13.12
C PHE A 100 1.31 15.58 -13.75
N ALA A 101 2.55 15.41 -13.27
CA ALA A 101 3.70 16.12 -13.82
C ALA A 101 3.91 15.79 -15.30
N THR A 102 3.72 14.53 -15.70
CA THR A 102 3.84 14.10 -17.10
C THR A 102 2.77 14.74 -17.98
N GLU A 103 1.53 14.82 -17.51
CA GLU A 103 0.42 15.45 -18.26
C GLU A 103 0.61 16.96 -18.42
N GLN A 104 1.12 17.63 -17.38
CA GLN A 104 1.30 19.09 -17.38
C GLN A 104 2.61 19.54 -18.04
N PHE A 105 3.59 18.66 -18.21
CA PHE A 105 4.86 19.02 -18.83
C PHE A 105 4.65 19.28 -20.34
N PRO A 106 5.13 20.42 -20.89
CA PRO A 106 4.81 20.83 -22.26
C PRO A 106 5.38 19.92 -23.35
N GLY A 107 6.36 19.07 -23.04
CA GLY A 107 6.89 18.06 -23.95
C GLY A 107 7.08 16.73 -23.23
N ASN A 108 8.27 16.14 -23.34
CA ASN A 108 8.58 14.89 -22.63
C ASN A 108 9.22 15.18 -21.29
N LEU A 109 8.57 14.78 -20.21
CA LEU A 109 9.21 14.70 -18.90
C LEU A 109 10.23 13.55 -18.92
N CYS A 110 11.50 13.83 -18.60
CA CYS A 110 12.57 12.83 -18.58
C CYS A 110 13.10 12.56 -17.18
N HIS A 111 12.96 13.52 -16.28
CA HIS A 111 13.45 13.46 -14.91
C HIS A 111 12.49 14.18 -13.99
N LEU A 112 12.22 13.60 -12.82
CA LEU A 112 11.37 14.18 -11.79
C LEU A 112 12.02 13.98 -10.42
N GLU A 113 12.29 15.07 -9.73
CA GLU A 113 12.74 15.05 -8.34
C GLU A 113 11.58 15.42 -7.43
N THR A 114 11.35 14.61 -6.40
CA THR A 114 10.26 14.83 -5.45
C THR A 114 10.82 15.05 -4.05
N TYR A 115 10.40 16.14 -3.42
CA TYR A 115 10.73 16.48 -2.04
C TYR A 115 9.47 16.38 -1.19
N MET A 116 9.51 15.53 -0.17
CA MET A 116 8.41 15.35 0.77
C MET A 116 8.70 16.08 2.08
N SER A 117 7.75 16.90 2.53
CA SER A 117 7.75 17.50 3.86
C SER A 117 6.59 16.94 4.66
N MET A 118 6.90 16.31 5.80
CA MET A 118 5.91 15.83 6.75
C MET A 118 5.65 16.89 7.81
N HIS A 119 4.39 17.16 8.10
CA HIS A 119 3.95 18.09 9.13
C HIS A 119 3.16 17.33 10.19
N SER A 120 3.67 17.33 11.41
CA SER A 120 2.96 16.82 12.58
C SER A 120 2.59 17.97 13.51
N GLY A 121 1.41 17.92 14.12
CA GLY A 121 1.03 18.86 15.17
C GLY A 121 1.82 18.67 16.47
N PRO A 122 1.49 19.42 17.53
CA PRO A 122 2.17 19.37 18.82
C PRO A 122 2.18 17.98 19.49
N LYS A 123 1.26 17.10 19.11
CA LYS A 123 1.19 15.70 19.59
C LYS A 123 2.14 14.75 18.85
N GLY A 124 2.90 15.25 17.88
CA GLY A 124 3.90 14.48 17.13
C GLY A 124 3.30 13.46 16.17
N PHE A 125 4.17 12.58 15.67
CA PHE A 125 3.84 11.54 14.70
C PHE A 125 4.08 10.15 15.32
N VAL A 126 3.17 9.21 15.08
CA VAL A 126 3.29 7.80 15.50
C VAL A 126 2.81 6.91 14.36
N GLY A 127 3.67 5.99 13.93
CA GLY A 127 3.37 4.96 12.95
C GLY A 127 2.66 3.75 13.56
N HIS A 128 1.91 3.03 12.74
CA HIS A 128 1.19 1.83 13.16
C HIS A 128 2.12 0.61 13.30
N TYR A 129 1.82 -0.27 14.25
CA TYR A 129 2.61 -1.48 14.50
C TYR A 129 2.71 -2.43 13.30
N GLY A 130 1.65 -2.52 12.48
CA GLY A 130 1.68 -3.32 11.25
C GLY A 130 2.82 -2.89 10.32
N THR A 131 2.99 -1.58 10.12
CA THR A 131 4.10 -1.01 9.32
C THR A 131 5.45 -1.34 9.94
N TYR A 132 5.59 -1.23 11.26
CA TYR A 132 6.82 -1.59 11.96
C TYR A 132 7.19 -3.06 11.75
N HIS A 133 6.20 -3.96 11.80
CA HIS A 133 6.40 -5.39 11.50
C HIS A 133 6.84 -5.60 10.06
N SER A 134 6.17 -4.98 9.10
CA SER A 134 6.55 -5.06 7.69
C SER A 134 7.97 -4.53 7.45
N ILE A 135 8.43 -3.49 8.15
CA ILE A 135 9.83 -3.03 8.07
C ILE A 135 10.79 -4.10 8.60
N ILE A 136 10.52 -4.68 9.76
CA ILE A 136 11.39 -5.72 10.34
C ILE A 136 11.51 -6.89 9.37
N TYR A 137 10.40 -7.40 8.85
CA TYR A 137 10.44 -8.60 8.02
C TYR A 137 10.80 -8.33 6.56
N GLY A 138 10.32 -7.22 6.00
CA GLY A 138 10.49 -6.86 4.59
C GLY A 138 11.84 -6.20 4.28
N VAL A 139 12.42 -5.45 5.22
CA VAL A 139 13.68 -4.70 5.01
C VAL A 139 14.83 -5.31 5.83
N ALA A 140 14.56 -5.80 7.04
CA ALA A 140 15.57 -6.26 7.99
C ALA A 140 15.47 -7.76 8.29
N SER A 141 15.37 -8.58 7.24
CA SER A 141 15.10 -10.04 7.26
C SER A 141 15.94 -10.90 8.22
N ASN A 142 17.02 -10.35 8.80
CA ASN A 142 17.93 -11.04 9.72
C ASN A 142 17.86 -10.57 11.20
N PHE A 143 16.93 -9.70 11.59
CA PHE A 143 16.80 -9.23 12.98
C PHE A 143 15.57 -9.82 13.68
N GLU A 144 15.62 -11.12 13.97
CA GLU A 144 14.65 -11.75 14.88
C GLU A 144 15.08 -11.56 16.34
N GLY A 145 14.28 -10.84 17.13
CA GLY A 145 14.57 -10.55 18.54
C GLY A 145 13.47 -9.77 19.26
N ASN A 146 13.81 -9.14 20.39
CA ASN A 146 12.89 -8.39 21.25
C ASN A 146 12.27 -7.14 20.59
N LEU A 147 12.71 -6.75 19.38
CA LEU A 147 12.20 -5.64 18.58
C LEU A 147 10.67 -5.66 18.46
N LYS A 148 10.10 -6.84 18.20
CA LYS A 148 8.64 -7.03 18.04
C LYS A 148 7.86 -6.80 19.34
N LYS A 149 8.46 -7.07 20.51
CA LYS A 149 7.77 -7.01 21.82
C LYS A 149 7.65 -5.59 22.37
N TYR A 150 8.56 -4.69 21.98
CA TYR A 150 8.59 -3.34 22.50
C TYR A 150 8.82 -2.32 21.38
N PRO A 151 7.92 -2.23 20.39
CA PRO A 151 8.07 -1.34 19.24
C PRO A 151 8.35 0.08 19.67
N LYS A 152 7.61 0.58 20.67
CA LYS A 152 7.77 1.94 21.22
C LYS A 152 9.15 2.19 21.83
N VAL A 153 9.77 1.19 22.45
CA VAL A 153 11.10 1.33 23.06
C VAL A 153 12.16 1.33 21.96
N PHE A 154 12.09 0.36 21.05
CA PHE A 154 13.11 0.18 20.02
C PHE A 154 12.99 1.16 18.85
N SER A 155 11.84 1.81 18.68
CA SER A 155 11.62 2.88 17.72
C SER A 155 11.71 4.28 18.35
N LEU A 156 12.11 4.41 19.62
CA LEU A 156 12.12 5.68 20.35
C LEU A 156 10.77 6.43 20.27
N GLY A 157 9.66 5.70 20.33
CA GLY A 157 8.30 6.24 20.27
C GLY A 157 7.69 6.37 18.87
N LEU A 158 8.47 6.15 17.81
CA LEU A 158 8.00 6.27 16.42
C LEU A 158 6.90 5.27 16.04
N PHE A 159 6.83 4.09 16.63
CA PHE A 159 5.82 3.06 16.38
C PHE A 159 5.20 2.55 17.68
N SER A 160 3.91 2.24 17.65
CA SER A 160 3.17 1.70 18.80
C SER A 160 2.13 0.66 18.36
N HIS A 161 1.73 -0.21 19.29
CA HIS A 161 0.63 -1.16 19.06
C HIS A 161 -0.72 -0.46 18.89
N GLU A 162 -0.90 0.64 19.60
CA GLU A 162 -2.12 1.44 19.61
C GLU A 162 -2.26 2.30 18.33
N GLY A 163 -1.16 2.51 17.61
CA GLY A 163 -1.10 3.42 16.48
C GLY A 163 -1.25 4.90 16.89
N PRO A 164 -1.45 5.79 15.91
CA PRO A 164 -1.71 7.21 16.17
C PRO A 164 -3.13 7.45 16.74
N THR A 165 -3.24 8.42 17.64
CA THR A 165 -4.54 8.90 18.14
C THR A 165 -5.29 9.68 17.06
N LYS A 166 -6.63 9.86 17.22
CA LYS A 166 -7.43 10.68 16.30
C LYS A 166 -6.89 12.11 16.14
N GLU A 167 -6.52 12.74 17.25
CA GLU A 167 -5.94 14.09 17.25
C GLU A 167 -4.60 14.13 16.48
N GLN A 168 -3.75 13.10 16.62
CA GLN A 168 -2.50 13.00 15.86
C GLN A 168 -2.77 12.82 14.36
N MET A 169 -3.77 12.00 13.99
CA MET A 169 -4.16 11.82 12.58
C MET A 169 -4.74 13.10 11.97
N GLU A 170 -5.57 13.84 12.71
CA GLU A 170 -6.16 15.10 12.24
C GLU A 170 -5.12 16.23 12.08
N GLN A 171 -4.05 16.20 12.86
CA GLN A 171 -2.95 17.16 12.79
C GLN A 171 -1.86 16.78 11.78
N ALA A 172 -1.89 15.55 11.25
CA ALA A 172 -0.90 15.07 10.30
C ALA A 172 -1.25 15.54 8.89
N SER A 173 -0.27 16.15 8.22
CA SER A 173 -0.35 16.50 6.80
C SER A 173 1.01 16.38 6.16
N PHE A 174 1.04 16.39 4.83
CA PHE A 174 2.28 16.35 4.07
C PHE A 174 2.16 17.27 2.85
N SER A 175 3.31 17.72 2.37
CA SER A 175 3.43 18.44 1.11
C SER A 175 4.45 17.72 0.22
N LEU A 176 4.15 17.65 -1.08
CA LEU A 176 5.08 17.17 -2.10
C LEU A 176 5.42 18.33 -3.04
N LEU A 177 6.72 18.58 -3.20
CA LEU A 177 7.25 19.51 -4.17
C LEU A 177 7.99 18.74 -5.25
N MET A 178 7.61 18.94 -6.51
CA MET A 178 8.13 18.18 -7.64
C MET A 178 8.82 19.10 -8.64
N TYR A 179 10.06 18.77 -9.00
CA TYR A 179 10.85 19.46 -10.01
C TYR A 179 11.03 18.54 -11.22
N GLY A 180 10.34 18.85 -12.30
CA GLY A 180 10.41 18.11 -13.56
C GLY A 180 11.35 18.77 -14.57
N SER A 181 12.15 17.98 -15.27
CA SER A 181 12.94 18.44 -16.42
C SER A 181 12.86 17.46 -17.59
N GLY A 182 13.05 17.98 -18.81
CA GLY A 182 12.87 17.21 -20.03
C GLY A 182 12.86 18.08 -21.28
N TYR A 183 12.38 17.51 -22.40
CA TYR A 183 12.41 18.17 -23.70
C TYR A 183 11.11 18.93 -23.97
N GLY A 184 11.21 20.09 -24.63
CA GLY A 184 10.05 20.93 -24.96
C GLY A 184 9.18 20.42 -26.12
N LYS A 185 9.56 19.32 -26.79
CA LYS A 185 8.75 18.64 -27.82
C LYS A 185 8.41 17.23 -27.34
N LYS A 186 7.24 16.72 -27.71
CA LYS A 186 6.89 15.32 -27.44
C LYS A 186 7.61 14.41 -28.43
N THR A 187 7.98 13.20 -28.01
CA THR A 187 8.73 12.27 -28.88
C THR A 187 7.89 11.84 -30.07
N ALA A 188 6.57 11.75 -29.89
CA ALA A 188 5.61 11.44 -30.93
C ALA A 188 5.57 12.48 -32.06
N ASP A 189 6.10 13.68 -31.84
CA ASP A 189 6.14 14.76 -32.84
C ASP A 189 7.49 14.82 -33.58
N LEU A 190 8.42 13.89 -33.31
CA LEU A 190 9.75 13.80 -33.93
C LEU A 190 9.84 12.74 -35.05
N GLU A 191 8.78 11.94 -35.24
CA GLU A 191 8.61 10.99 -36.36
C GLU A 191 7.76 11.61 -37.49
#